data_AF-A0A0R2RI82-F1
#
_entry.id   AF-A0A0R2RI82-F1
#
_cell.length_a   1.000
_cell.length_b   1.000
_cell.length_c   1.000
_cell.angle_alpha   90.00
_cell.angle_beta   90.00
_cell.angle_gamma   90.00
#
_symmetry.space_group_name_H-M   'P 1'
#
loop_
_entity.id
_entity.type
_entity.pdbx_description
1 polymer ?
#
loop_
_entity_poly.entity_id
_entity_poly.type
_entity_poly.pdbx_seq_one_letter_code
_entity_poly.pdbx_strand_id
1 'polypeptide(L)'
;MNMKKIIVLSSVVALLSACGGSGNGELIGVQNRPIWNPTDPYGMVFIPQGSYNMGPSDQDVPFANVSQSKTVSVGAFYMDETEITNNEYRQFTNWVRDSILRQYLVEQYPEEYGTAIVNYADGMETGDYRIDWTKKIRWDDEKVRTILEEEMFLPENERLDGQREFDTREYVYKYQVLDIESAAVKTNREGTATGKRDRSKFLLPIEVNIFPDTLTWTHDYSYSFNDPTTKNYFWHPAFDDYPIVGINWKQATAFAHWRTKMMNSFLRKIKQPTLPEFRLPTESEWEYASRGGLDAS
;
A
#
# COMPACT_ATOMS: atom_id res chain seq x y z
N MET A 1 44.26 -49.86 18.97
CA MET A 1 43.55 -49.42 17.75
C MET A 1 44.57 -49.30 16.63
N ASN A 2 44.52 -50.18 15.62
CA ASN A 2 45.59 -50.33 14.63
C ASN A 2 45.84 -49.03 13.86
N MET A 3 47.10 -48.62 13.75
CA MET A 3 47.57 -47.40 13.07
C MET A 3 46.99 -47.24 11.65
N LYS A 4 46.73 -48.37 10.96
CA LYS A 4 46.05 -48.41 9.66
C LYS A 4 44.61 -47.89 9.68
N LYS A 5 43.85 -48.13 10.76
CA LYS A 5 42.46 -47.64 10.91
C LYS A 5 42.41 -46.12 11.16
N ILE A 6 43.41 -45.58 11.86
CA ILE A 6 43.53 -44.14 12.13
C ILE A 6 43.88 -43.37 10.84
N ILE A 7 44.78 -43.92 10.02
CA ILE A 7 45.16 -43.33 8.73
C ILE A 7 43.98 -43.35 7.74
N VAL A 8 43.20 -44.43 7.70
CA VAL A 8 42.00 -44.49 6.86
C VAL A 8 40.95 -43.48 7.34
N LEU A 9 40.72 -43.37 8.65
CA LEU A 9 39.76 -42.41 9.20
C LEU A 9 40.18 -40.95 8.94
N SER A 10 41.47 -40.62 9.06
CA SER A 10 41.98 -39.28 8.74
C SER A 10 41.89 -38.96 7.25
N SER A 11 42.08 -39.95 6.37
CA SER A 11 41.94 -39.77 4.93
C SER A 11 40.50 -39.50 4.50
N VAL A 12 39.51 -40.13 5.16
CA VAL A 12 38.08 -39.88 4.91
C VAL A 12 37.66 -38.49 5.39
N VAL A 13 38.16 -38.05 6.56
CA VAL A 13 37.94 -36.68 7.05
C VAL A 13 38.59 -35.64 6.13
N ALA A 14 39.80 -35.92 5.61
CA ALA A 14 40.46 -35.03 4.65
C ALA A 14 39.72 -34.95 3.30
N LEU A 15 39.14 -36.06 2.82
CA LEU A 15 38.33 -36.10 1.59
C LEU A 15 37.01 -35.35 1.76
N LEU A 16 36.36 -35.44 2.92
CA LEU A 16 35.13 -34.69 3.21
C LEU A 16 35.38 -33.18 3.37
N SER A 17 36.56 -32.78 3.82
CA SER A 17 36.98 -31.36 3.92
C SER A 17 37.44 -30.75 2.58
N ALA A 18 37.68 -31.57 1.55
CA ALA A 18 38.16 -31.09 0.24
C ALA A 18 37.03 -30.61 -0.68
N CYS A 19 35.75 -30.90 -0.37
CA CYS A 19 34.58 -30.41 -1.10
C CYS A 19 34.05 -29.11 -0.46
N GLY A 20 34.89 -28.09 -0.37
CA GLY A 20 34.55 -26.78 0.18
C GLY A 20 35.15 -25.64 -0.64
N GLY A 21 35.14 -25.77 -1.97
CA GLY A 21 35.67 -24.76 -2.88
C GLY A 21 34.56 -24.08 -3.66
N SER A 22 34.21 -22.85 -3.29
CA SER A 22 33.28 -21.99 -4.02
C SER A 22 33.89 -21.53 -5.35
N GLY A 23 33.33 -22.03 -6.46
CA GLY A 23 33.38 -21.40 -7.79
C GLY A 23 34.71 -21.50 -8.54
N ASN A 24 34.66 -21.94 -9.79
CA ASN A 24 35.79 -21.99 -10.73
C ASN A 24 36.28 -20.59 -11.19
N GLY A 25 36.10 -19.54 -10.37
CA GLY A 25 36.31 -18.14 -10.77
C GLY A 25 35.27 -17.60 -11.76
N GLU A 26 34.26 -18.39 -12.11
CA GLU A 26 33.23 -18.02 -13.07
C GLU A 26 32.14 -17.14 -12.44
N LEU A 27 31.63 -16.17 -13.21
CA LEU A 27 30.49 -15.33 -12.84
C LEU A 27 29.19 -16.15 -12.92
N ILE A 28 28.86 -16.87 -11.84
CA ILE A 28 27.66 -17.72 -11.75
C ILE A 28 26.47 -17.06 -11.04
N GLY A 29 26.63 -15.80 -10.61
CA GLY A 29 25.60 -15.05 -9.87
C GLY A 29 25.44 -15.46 -8.41
N VAL A 30 24.58 -14.73 -7.69
CA VAL A 30 24.29 -14.98 -6.28
C VAL A 30 23.45 -16.25 -6.13
N GLN A 31 23.99 -17.24 -5.43
CA GLN A 31 23.33 -18.52 -5.17
C GLN A 31 22.27 -18.38 -4.07
N ASN A 32 21.36 -19.37 -3.96
CA ASN A 32 20.32 -19.45 -2.92
C ASN A 32 19.33 -18.26 -2.90
N ARG A 33 19.00 -17.71 -4.06
CA ARG A 33 17.92 -16.73 -4.19
C ARG A 33 16.56 -17.44 -4.04
N PRO A 34 15.56 -16.81 -3.39
CA PRO A 34 14.23 -17.39 -3.30
C PRO A 34 13.63 -17.52 -4.71
N ILE A 35 12.90 -18.62 -4.95
CA ILE A 35 12.14 -18.81 -6.18
C ILE A 35 10.99 -17.80 -6.16
N TRP A 36 10.90 -16.98 -7.20
CA TRP A 36 9.77 -16.08 -7.40
C TRP A 36 8.66 -16.81 -8.12
N ASN A 37 7.56 -17.06 -7.41
CA ASN A 37 6.30 -17.49 -8.02
C ASN A 37 5.28 -16.38 -7.78
N PRO A 38 4.89 -15.60 -8.81
CA PRO A 38 3.88 -14.57 -8.65
C PRO A 38 2.59 -15.27 -8.20
N THR A 39 2.15 -14.97 -6.98
CA THR A 39 0.84 -15.39 -6.49
C THR A 39 -0.15 -14.31 -6.87
N ASP A 40 -1.29 -14.70 -7.41
CA ASP A 40 -2.37 -13.79 -7.78
C ASP A 40 -2.80 -13.01 -6.53
N PRO A 41 -2.72 -11.67 -6.53
CA PRO A 41 -3.22 -10.88 -5.40
C PRO A 41 -4.71 -11.15 -5.18
N TYR A 42 -5.12 -11.23 -3.91
CA TYR A 42 -6.53 -11.44 -3.57
C TYR A 42 -7.42 -10.35 -4.20
N GLY A 43 -8.53 -10.78 -4.80
CA GLY A 43 -9.49 -9.90 -5.49
C GLY A 43 -9.04 -9.39 -6.85
N MET A 44 -7.90 -9.85 -7.37
CA MET A 44 -7.39 -9.48 -8.69
C MET A 44 -7.39 -10.63 -9.69
N VAL A 45 -7.60 -10.27 -10.95
CA VAL A 45 -7.53 -11.16 -12.11
C VAL A 45 -6.36 -10.82 -13.00
N PHE A 46 -5.75 -11.85 -13.61
CA PHE A 46 -4.67 -11.68 -14.58
C PHE A 46 -5.22 -11.26 -15.94
N ILE A 47 -4.75 -10.11 -16.43
CA ILE A 47 -5.04 -9.58 -17.75
C ILE A 47 -3.84 -9.87 -18.67
N PRO A 48 -4.01 -10.67 -19.75
CA PRO A 48 -2.92 -11.01 -20.65
C PRO A 48 -2.43 -9.78 -21.42
N GLN A 49 -1.19 -9.85 -21.92
CA GLN A 49 -0.69 -8.82 -22.83
C GLN A 49 -1.43 -8.85 -24.17
N GLY A 50 -1.61 -7.69 -24.79
CA GLY A 50 -2.23 -7.60 -26.10
C GLY A 50 -2.17 -6.20 -26.68
N SER A 51 -2.82 -6.02 -27.82
CA SER A 51 -2.94 -4.73 -28.48
C SER A 51 -4.37 -4.55 -28.97
N TYR A 52 -4.89 -3.33 -28.90
CA TYR A 52 -6.23 -3.01 -29.38
C TYR A 52 -6.25 -1.60 -29.98
N ASN A 53 -7.29 -1.31 -30.76
CA ASN A 53 -7.52 0.03 -31.28
C ASN A 53 -8.34 0.84 -30.27
N MET A 54 -7.68 1.80 -29.63
CA MET A 54 -8.28 2.72 -28.67
C MET A 54 -8.93 3.88 -29.42
N GLY A 55 -10.21 4.15 -29.15
CA GLY A 55 -10.99 5.16 -29.85
C GLY A 55 -12.47 4.79 -29.98
N PRO A 56 -13.27 5.67 -30.60
CA PRO A 56 -14.72 5.48 -30.71
C PRO A 56 -15.01 4.22 -31.53
N SER A 57 -15.87 3.36 -31.01
CA SER A 57 -16.45 2.25 -31.79
C SER A 57 -17.57 2.77 -32.68
N ASP A 58 -17.99 1.97 -33.67
CA ASP A 58 -18.97 2.33 -34.71
C ASP A 58 -20.37 2.77 -34.19
N GLN A 59 -20.59 2.86 -32.87
CA GLN A 59 -21.86 3.27 -32.24
C GLN A 59 -21.87 4.72 -31.70
N ASP A 60 -20.79 5.49 -31.80
CA ASP A 60 -20.79 6.88 -31.34
C ASP A 60 -21.54 7.83 -32.29
N VAL A 61 -22.27 8.78 -31.69
CA VAL A 61 -23.14 9.75 -32.38
C VAL A 61 -22.31 10.56 -33.42
N PRO A 62 -22.78 10.72 -34.68
CA PRO A 62 -22.01 11.29 -35.81
C PRO A 62 -21.42 12.70 -35.65
N PHE A 63 -21.67 13.38 -34.53
CA PHE A 63 -21.27 14.76 -34.27
C PHE A 63 -20.16 14.93 -33.22
N ALA A 64 -19.67 13.84 -32.60
CA ALA A 64 -18.52 13.87 -31.70
C ALA A 64 -17.20 13.76 -32.47
N ASN A 65 -16.82 14.84 -33.15
CA ASN A 65 -15.68 14.86 -34.05
C ASN A 65 -14.37 15.22 -33.32
N VAL A 66 -13.69 14.29 -32.59
CA VAL A 66 -12.29 14.57 -32.15
C VAL A 66 -11.33 13.41 -31.78
N SER A 67 -11.72 12.14 -31.64
CA SER A 67 -10.74 11.09 -31.25
C SER A 67 -10.26 10.27 -32.44
N GLN A 68 -8.97 10.44 -32.82
CA GLN A 68 -8.31 9.54 -33.77
C GLN A 68 -8.09 8.18 -33.11
N SER A 69 -8.48 7.10 -33.80
CA SER A 69 -8.19 5.73 -33.35
C SER A 69 -6.67 5.52 -33.28
N LYS A 70 -6.16 5.11 -32.12
CA LYS A 70 -4.74 4.80 -31.92
C LYS A 70 -4.60 3.33 -31.51
N THR A 71 -3.71 2.60 -32.15
CA THR A 71 -3.38 1.24 -31.70
C THR A 71 -2.49 1.32 -30.47
N VAL A 72 -2.95 0.76 -29.35
CA VAL A 72 -2.22 0.74 -28.08
C VAL A 72 -1.88 -0.70 -27.72
N SER A 73 -0.61 -0.94 -27.37
CA SER A 73 -0.15 -2.21 -26.82
C SER A 73 -0.09 -2.12 -25.29
N VAL A 74 -0.70 -3.08 -24.62
CA VAL A 74 -0.77 -3.18 -23.16
C VAL A 74 -0.01 -4.43 -22.72
N GLY A 75 0.92 -4.26 -21.78
CA GLY A 75 1.65 -5.40 -21.17
C GLY A 75 0.73 -6.19 -20.25
N ALA A 76 1.09 -7.42 -19.89
CA ALA A 76 0.31 -8.20 -18.95
C ALA A 76 0.32 -7.58 -17.54
N PHE A 77 -0.82 -7.55 -16.86
CA PHE A 77 -0.96 -6.98 -15.53
C PHE A 77 -2.09 -7.66 -14.74
N TYR A 78 -2.23 -7.30 -13.46
CA TYR A 78 -3.36 -7.73 -12.62
C TYR A 78 -4.28 -6.54 -12.38
N MET A 79 -5.59 -6.77 -12.42
CA MET A 79 -6.61 -5.75 -12.15
C MET A 79 -7.60 -6.29 -11.13
N ASP A 80 -8.14 -5.44 -10.25
CA ASP A 80 -9.22 -5.87 -9.34
C ASP A 80 -10.43 -6.33 -10.17
N GLU A 81 -11.05 -7.44 -9.75
CA GLU A 81 -12.21 -8.05 -10.43
C GLU A 81 -13.45 -7.15 -10.33
N THR A 82 -13.62 -6.49 -9.19
CA THR A 82 -14.73 -5.58 -8.88
C THR A 82 -14.20 -4.24 -8.42
N GLU A 83 -15.06 -3.22 -8.39
CA GLU A 83 -14.75 -1.99 -7.68
C GLU A 83 -14.45 -2.28 -6.20
N ILE A 84 -13.64 -1.42 -5.59
CA ILE A 84 -13.35 -1.48 -4.16
C ILE A 84 -14.64 -1.24 -3.39
N THR A 85 -14.94 -2.15 -2.48
CA THR A 85 -16.15 -2.12 -1.65
C THR A 85 -16.02 -1.15 -0.49
N ASN A 86 -17.15 -0.73 0.09
CA ASN A 86 -17.16 0.04 1.33
C ASN A 86 -16.40 -0.66 2.45
N ASN A 87 -16.52 -1.99 2.56
CA ASN A 87 -15.85 -2.76 3.59
C ASN A 87 -14.32 -2.80 3.43
N GLU A 88 -13.83 -2.97 2.21
CA GLU A 88 -12.39 -2.90 1.90
C GLU A 88 -11.83 -1.50 2.16
N TYR A 89 -12.57 -0.45 1.80
CA TYR A 89 -12.15 0.91 2.09
C TYR A 89 -12.16 1.20 3.60
N ARG A 90 -13.13 0.66 4.36
CA ARG A 90 -13.12 0.75 5.83
C ARG A 90 -11.95 0.05 6.47
N GLN A 91 -11.38 -0.99 5.85
CA GLN A 91 -10.12 -1.56 6.33
C GLN A 91 -9.02 -0.51 6.33
N PHE A 92 -8.95 0.32 5.28
CA PHE A 92 -8.02 1.43 5.20
C PHE A 92 -8.33 2.51 6.23
N THR A 93 -9.59 2.95 6.35
CA THR A 93 -9.94 4.02 7.31
C THR A 93 -9.70 3.60 8.75
N ASN A 94 -10.03 2.36 9.12
CA ASN A 94 -9.74 1.79 10.44
C ASN A 94 -8.24 1.68 10.69
N TRP A 95 -7.45 1.29 9.67
CA TRP A 95 -5.99 1.26 9.80
C TRP A 95 -5.41 2.65 10.06
N VAL A 96 -5.92 3.70 9.37
CA VAL A 96 -5.49 5.09 9.58
C VAL A 96 -5.87 5.56 10.98
N ARG A 97 -7.12 5.34 11.41
CA ARG A 97 -7.58 5.61 12.78
C ARG A 97 -6.66 4.98 13.82
N ASP A 98 -6.39 3.69 13.68
CA ASP A 98 -5.56 2.94 14.62
C ASP A 98 -4.10 3.41 14.56
N SER A 99 -3.59 3.83 13.38
CA SER A 99 -2.25 4.40 13.22
C SER A 99 -2.11 5.73 13.99
N ILE A 100 -3.11 6.59 13.91
CA ILE A 100 -3.14 7.90 14.58
C ILE A 100 -3.22 7.71 16.09
N LEU A 101 -4.14 6.88 16.56
CA LEU A 101 -4.26 6.55 17.98
C LEU A 101 -2.93 5.99 18.53
N ARG A 102 -2.27 5.10 17.78
CA ARG A 102 -0.95 4.57 18.17
C ARG A 102 0.13 5.64 18.20
N GLN A 103 0.09 6.62 17.32
CA GLN A 103 1.04 7.72 17.34
C GLN A 103 0.91 8.52 18.64
N TYR A 104 -0.31 8.91 19.02
CA TYR A 104 -0.56 9.58 20.30
C TYR A 104 -0.17 8.73 21.50
N LEU A 105 -0.48 7.43 21.49
CA LEU A 105 -0.09 6.52 22.56
C LEU A 105 1.42 6.38 22.72
N VAL A 106 2.18 6.36 21.61
CA VAL A 106 3.64 6.31 21.64
C VAL A 106 4.23 7.63 22.11
N GLU A 107 3.62 8.76 21.77
CA GLU A 107 4.07 10.07 22.20
C GLU A 107 3.89 10.27 23.71
N GLN A 108 2.73 9.87 24.26
CA GLN A 108 2.41 10.01 25.68
C GLN A 108 3.01 8.88 26.55
N TYR A 109 3.06 7.66 26.01
CA TYR A 109 3.47 6.45 26.73
C TYR A 109 4.45 5.59 25.89
N PRO A 110 5.63 6.13 25.55
CA PRO A 110 6.58 5.51 24.61
C PRO A 110 7.03 4.11 25.01
N GLU A 111 7.32 3.89 26.30
CA GLU A 111 7.77 2.59 26.80
C GLU A 111 6.70 1.50 26.70
N GLU A 112 5.43 1.87 26.91
CA GLU A 112 4.32 0.91 26.93
C GLU A 112 3.82 0.58 25.52
N TYR A 113 3.73 1.56 24.63
CA TYR A 113 3.12 1.39 23.30
C TYR A 113 4.11 1.44 22.13
N GLY A 114 5.33 1.95 22.35
CA GLY A 114 6.37 2.03 21.33
C GLY A 114 7.31 0.83 21.31
N THR A 115 8.13 0.78 20.26
CA THR A 115 9.37 0.01 20.19
C THR A 115 10.52 1.01 20.12
N ALA A 116 11.48 0.92 21.05
CA ALA A 116 12.66 1.77 21.03
C ALA A 116 13.45 1.58 19.73
N ILE A 117 13.90 2.69 19.15
CA ILE A 117 14.78 2.70 17.98
C ILE A 117 16.21 2.49 18.47
N VAL A 118 16.81 1.40 18.03
CA VAL A 118 18.18 1.02 18.35
C VAL A 118 19.09 1.42 17.20
N ASN A 119 20.18 2.11 17.51
CA ASN A 119 21.21 2.40 16.54
C ASN A 119 21.89 1.10 16.12
N TYR A 120 21.90 0.81 14.82
CA TYR A 120 22.49 -0.41 14.30
C TYR A 120 24.01 -0.49 14.55
N ALA A 121 24.71 0.64 14.60
CA ALA A 121 26.17 0.68 14.77
C ALA A 121 26.61 0.24 16.17
N ASP A 122 25.98 0.80 17.20
CA ASP A 122 26.43 0.66 18.59
C ASP A 122 25.46 -0.14 19.47
N GLY A 123 24.28 -0.50 18.96
CA GLY A 123 23.25 -1.20 19.73
C GLY A 123 22.61 -0.37 20.84
N MET A 124 22.95 0.92 20.93
CA MET A 124 22.39 1.85 21.91
C MET A 124 21.03 2.39 21.45
N GLU A 125 20.12 2.56 22.40
CA GLU A 125 18.83 3.20 22.15
C GLU A 125 19.05 4.68 21.83
N THR A 126 18.38 5.15 20.78
CA THR A 126 18.48 6.55 20.34
C THR A 126 17.61 7.48 21.20
N GLY A 127 16.70 6.91 22.01
CA GLY A 127 15.68 7.63 22.77
C GLY A 127 14.38 7.87 21.98
N ASP A 128 14.40 7.61 20.66
CA ASP A 128 13.22 7.69 19.81
C ASP A 128 12.45 6.37 19.79
N TYR A 129 11.13 6.45 19.67
CA TYR A 129 10.23 5.30 19.63
C TYR A 129 9.45 5.25 18.32
N ARG A 130 9.29 4.05 17.77
CA ARG A 130 8.43 3.79 16.60
C ARG A 130 7.16 3.06 17.03
N ILE A 131 6.10 3.19 16.23
CA ILE A 131 4.84 2.48 16.43
C ILE A 131 5.07 0.96 16.40
N ASP A 132 4.63 0.31 17.47
CA ASP A 132 4.62 -1.15 17.58
C ASP A 132 3.25 -1.71 17.17
N TRP A 133 3.18 -2.28 15.97
CA TRP A 133 1.96 -2.90 15.44
C TRP A 133 1.66 -4.28 16.05
N THR A 134 2.56 -4.86 16.84
CA THR A 134 2.36 -6.17 17.48
C THR A 134 1.52 -6.06 18.75
N LYS A 135 1.60 -4.92 19.45
CA LYS A 135 0.82 -4.63 20.65
C LYS A 135 -0.64 -4.34 20.27
N LYS A 136 -1.59 -5.04 20.89
CA LYS A 136 -3.03 -4.81 20.68
C LYS A 136 -3.49 -3.59 21.46
N ILE A 137 -4.34 -2.77 20.85
CA ILE A 137 -4.98 -1.63 21.51
C ILE A 137 -6.13 -2.17 22.39
N ARG A 138 -6.14 -1.80 23.66
CA ARG A 138 -7.27 -2.06 24.57
C ARG A 138 -8.15 -0.82 24.63
N TRP A 139 -9.26 -0.84 23.90
CA TRP A 139 -10.20 0.29 23.80
C TRP A 139 -10.86 0.66 25.14
N ASP A 140 -10.91 -0.26 26.09
CA ASP A 140 -11.47 -0.04 27.42
C ASP A 140 -10.47 0.56 28.42
N ASP A 141 -9.18 0.66 28.05
CA ASP A 141 -8.14 1.23 28.89
C ASP A 141 -8.38 2.73 29.12
N GLU A 142 -8.16 3.19 30.34
CA GLU A 142 -8.38 4.60 30.73
C GLU A 142 -7.52 5.53 29.86
N LYS A 143 -6.25 5.17 29.65
CA LYS A 143 -5.31 5.96 28.83
C LYS A 143 -5.79 6.13 27.39
N VAL A 144 -6.33 5.06 26.82
CA VAL A 144 -6.85 5.05 25.44
C VAL A 144 -8.12 5.90 25.38
N ARG A 145 -9.02 5.78 26.35
CA ARG A 145 -10.25 6.58 26.42
C ARG A 145 -9.98 8.08 26.54
N THR A 146 -9.00 8.47 27.36
CA THR A 146 -8.60 9.88 27.49
C THR A 146 -8.13 10.45 26.17
N ILE A 147 -7.20 9.77 25.48
CA ILE A 147 -6.70 10.21 24.17
C ILE A 147 -7.83 10.27 23.13
N LEU A 148 -8.74 9.29 23.14
CA LEU A 148 -9.88 9.28 22.22
C LEU A 148 -10.80 10.47 22.43
N GLU A 149 -11.11 10.80 23.68
CA GLU A 149 -12.01 11.92 24.03
C GLU A 149 -11.38 13.28 23.75
N GLU A 150 -10.06 13.41 23.93
CA GLU A 150 -9.34 14.68 23.75
C GLU A 150 -8.97 14.96 22.28
N GLU A 151 -8.52 13.95 21.53
CA GLU A 151 -7.88 14.14 20.22
C GLU A 151 -8.66 13.58 19.04
N MET A 152 -9.52 12.56 19.23
CA MET A 152 -10.10 11.80 18.11
C MET A 152 -11.62 11.85 18.00
N PHE A 153 -12.35 12.18 19.07
CA PHE A 153 -13.80 12.36 19.04
C PHE A 153 -14.18 13.81 18.81
N LEU A 154 -15.35 14.02 18.19
CA LEU A 154 -15.92 15.35 18.08
C LEU A 154 -16.11 15.99 19.46
N PRO A 155 -15.89 17.31 19.60
CA PRO A 155 -16.14 18.01 20.84
C PRO A 155 -17.64 18.02 21.16
N GLU A 156 -17.99 18.16 22.44
CA GLU A 156 -19.38 18.00 22.93
C GLU A 156 -20.39 18.89 22.20
N ASN A 157 -19.99 20.10 21.78
CA ASN A 157 -20.84 21.05 21.06
C ASN A 157 -21.13 20.69 19.59
N GLU A 158 -20.37 19.78 18.98
CA GLU A 158 -20.57 19.32 17.59
C GLU A 158 -21.31 17.97 17.51
N ARG A 159 -21.50 17.27 18.64
CA ARG A 159 -22.12 15.94 18.69
C ARG A 159 -23.62 16.01 18.39
N LEU A 160 -24.07 15.25 17.40
CA LEU A 160 -25.49 15.07 17.12
C LEU A 160 -26.12 14.18 18.20
N ASP A 161 -27.20 14.65 18.83
CA ASP A 161 -27.90 13.96 19.92
C ASP A 161 -27.00 13.52 21.10
N GLY A 162 -25.85 14.20 21.29
CA GLY A 162 -24.86 13.85 22.31
C GLY A 162 -24.13 12.53 22.05
N GLN A 163 -24.26 11.94 20.86
CA GLN A 163 -23.57 10.70 20.50
C GLN A 163 -22.08 10.95 20.28
N ARG A 164 -21.25 10.01 20.76
CA ARG A 164 -19.81 10.06 20.53
C ARG A 164 -19.51 9.54 19.13
N GLU A 165 -18.98 10.43 18.30
CA GLU A 165 -18.57 10.15 16.93
C GLU A 165 -17.11 10.55 16.74
N PHE A 166 -16.39 9.78 15.92
CA PHE A 166 -15.02 10.11 15.53
C PHE A 166 -15.00 11.36 14.67
N ASP A 167 -14.04 12.24 14.93
CA ASP A 167 -13.79 13.37 14.05
C ASP A 167 -13.15 12.87 12.75
N THR A 168 -13.94 12.87 11.67
CA THR A 168 -13.48 12.42 10.35
C THR A 168 -12.44 13.35 9.73
N ARG A 169 -12.30 14.59 10.25
CA ARG A 169 -11.30 15.57 9.80
C ARG A 169 -9.88 15.11 10.15
N GLU A 170 -9.74 14.36 11.24
CA GLU A 170 -8.46 13.86 11.73
C GLU A 170 -7.95 12.63 10.98
N TYR A 171 -8.74 12.03 10.07
CA TYR A 171 -8.35 10.83 9.32
C TYR A 171 -7.37 11.20 8.19
N VAL A 172 -6.18 11.67 8.56
CA VAL A 172 -5.13 12.10 7.64
C VAL A 172 -4.11 11.00 7.47
N TYR A 173 -4.05 10.42 6.26
CA TYR A 173 -3.02 9.47 5.89
C TYR A 173 -1.77 10.21 5.38
N LYS A 174 -0.66 9.98 6.07
CA LYS A 174 0.64 10.56 5.75
C LYS A 174 1.58 9.51 5.18
N TYR A 175 2.18 9.79 4.03
CA TYR A 175 3.16 8.92 3.39
C TYR A 175 4.15 9.71 2.55
N GLN A 176 5.18 9.04 2.05
CA GLN A 176 6.21 9.65 1.21
C GLN A 176 6.30 8.89 -0.10
N VAL A 177 6.40 9.62 -1.21
CA VAL A 177 6.69 9.05 -2.52
C VAL A 177 8.06 9.52 -2.99
N LEU A 178 8.74 8.67 -3.74
CA LEU A 178 9.98 9.04 -4.40
C LEU A 178 9.66 9.75 -5.72
N ASP A 179 10.10 10.98 -5.88
CA ASP A 179 10.07 11.67 -7.15
C ASP A 179 11.16 11.11 -8.07
N ILE A 180 10.75 10.14 -8.88
CA ILE A 180 11.63 9.44 -9.81
C ILE A 180 12.10 10.38 -10.92
N GLU A 181 11.27 11.33 -11.36
CA GLU A 181 11.60 12.23 -12.47
C GLU A 181 12.71 13.19 -12.07
N SER A 182 12.57 13.88 -10.93
CA SER A 182 13.63 14.78 -10.46
C SER A 182 14.89 14.02 -10.05
N ALA A 183 14.73 12.80 -9.51
CA ALA A 183 15.85 11.92 -9.23
C ALA A 183 16.57 11.48 -10.51
N ALA A 184 15.84 11.18 -11.59
CA ALA A 184 16.39 10.70 -12.87
C ALA A 184 17.35 11.70 -13.53
N VAL A 185 17.13 12.99 -13.30
CA VAL A 185 17.97 14.07 -13.85
C VAL A 185 19.39 14.01 -13.28
N LYS A 186 20.38 13.73 -14.15
CA LYS A 186 21.80 13.54 -13.77
C LYS A 186 22.39 14.72 -12.99
N THR A 187 22.03 15.95 -13.34
CA THR A 187 22.54 17.15 -12.65
C THR A 187 22.15 17.20 -11.18
N ASN A 188 21.07 16.54 -10.78
CA ASN A 188 20.60 16.52 -9.39
C ASN A 188 21.31 15.45 -8.54
N ARG A 189 22.03 14.51 -9.18
CA ARG A 189 22.60 13.33 -8.51
C ARG A 189 24.11 13.15 -8.71
N GLU A 190 24.72 13.89 -9.62
CA GLU A 190 26.14 13.76 -9.96
C GLU A 190 26.97 14.98 -9.53
N GLY A 191 28.29 14.86 -9.60
CA GLY A 191 29.22 15.93 -9.25
C GLY A 191 29.12 16.35 -7.78
N THR A 192 28.84 17.64 -7.56
CA THR A 192 28.66 18.29 -6.26
C THR A 192 27.21 18.38 -5.82
N ALA A 193 26.26 17.82 -6.58
CA ALA A 193 24.85 17.91 -6.27
C ALA A 193 24.51 17.21 -4.94
N THR A 194 23.64 17.84 -4.14
CA THR A 194 23.24 17.32 -2.82
C THR A 194 22.56 15.95 -2.93
N GLY A 195 21.78 15.73 -3.99
CA GLY A 195 21.08 14.47 -4.26
C GLY A 195 22.00 13.26 -4.49
N LYS A 196 23.31 13.49 -4.67
CA LYS A 196 24.33 12.43 -4.74
C LYS A 196 24.49 11.68 -3.41
N ARG A 197 24.41 12.41 -2.29
CA ARG A 197 24.63 11.86 -0.95
C ARG A 197 23.32 11.72 -0.17
N ASP A 198 22.37 12.59 -0.44
CA ASP A 198 21.14 12.68 0.32
C ASP A 198 19.92 12.42 -0.57
N ARG A 199 19.28 11.27 -0.34
CA ARG A 199 18.07 10.89 -1.06
C ARG A 199 16.82 11.61 -0.58
N SER A 200 16.85 12.23 0.61
CA SER A 200 15.68 12.89 1.21
C SER A 200 15.16 14.03 0.33
N LYS A 201 16.06 14.65 -0.45
CA LYS A 201 15.76 15.66 -1.49
C LYS A 201 14.70 15.24 -2.50
N PHE A 202 14.53 13.93 -2.73
CA PHE A 202 13.58 13.37 -3.70
C PHE A 202 12.37 12.73 -3.03
N LEU A 203 12.25 12.80 -1.69
CA LEU A 203 11.11 12.27 -0.97
C LEU A 203 10.07 13.38 -0.84
N LEU A 204 8.92 13.19 -1.47
CA LEU A 204 7.79 14.11 -1.38
C LEU A 204 6.83 13.61 -0.29
N PRO A 205 6.65 14.34 0.82
CA PRO A 205 5.63 14.02 1.80
C PRO A 205 4.25 14.36 1.23
N ILE A 206 3.32 13.44 1.39
CA ILE A 206 1.93 13.58 0.99
C ILE A 206 1.06 13.38 2.23
N GLU A 207 0.12 14.30 2.44
CA GLU A 207 -0.91 14.23 3.47
C GLU A 207 -2.27 14.33 2.79
N VAL A 208 -3.14 13.36 3.06
CA VAL A 208 -4.48 13.29 2.47
C VAL A 208 -5.49 12.95 3.56
N ASN A 209 -6.56 13.73 3.71
CA ASN A 209 -7.72 13.26 4.45
C ASN A 209 -8.42 12.17 3.63
N ILE A 210 -8.52 10.97 4.20
CA ILE A 210 -8.98 9.76 3.51
C ILE A 210 -10.44 9.42 3.80
N PHE A 211 -11.12 10.18 4.64
CA PHE A 211 -12.52 9.90 4.91
C PHE A 211 -13.39 10.25 3.68
N PRO A 212 -14.28 9.37 3.21
CA PRO A 212 -15.13 9.64 2.06
C PRO A 212 -16.15 10.74 2.38
N ASP A 213 -16.49 11.54 1.39
CA ASP A 213 -17.58 12.51 1.50
C ASP A 213 -18.93 11.79 1.48
N THR A 214 -19.57 11.71 2.64
CA THR A 214 -20.89 11.07 2.79
C THR A 214 -22.03 11.92 2.21
N LEU A 215 -21.81 13.23 2.01
CA LEU A 215 -22.83 14.17 1.51
C LEU A 215 -22.95 14.18 -0.01
N THR A 216 -22.10 13.45 -0.74
CA THR A 216 -22.18 13.28 -2.21
C THR A 216 -23.57 12.90 -2.70
N TRP A 217 -24.24 12.03 -1.96
CA TRP A 217 -25.60 11.57 -2.27
C TRP A 217 -26.66 12.66 -2.23
N THR A 218 -26.43 13.73 -1.46
CA THR A 218 -27.34 14.86 -1.33
C THR A 218 -26.94 16.01 -2.25
N HIS A 219 -25.64 16.33 -2.37
CA HIS A 219 -25.22 17.48 -3.17
C HIS A 219 -25.23 17.20 -4.68
N ASP A 220 -24.80 16.00 -5.12
CA ASP A 220 -24.74 15.65 -6.54
C ASP A 220 -26.11 15.24 -7.09
N TYR A 221 -27.00 14.73 -6.22
CA TYR A 221 -28.31 14.20 -6.59
C TYR A 221 -29.44 14.91 -5.83
N SER A 222 -29.49 16.24 -5.97
CA SER A 222 -30.42 17.14 -5.26
C SER A 222 -31.93 16.84 -5.45
N TYR A 223 -32.32 16.00 -6.42
CA TYR A 223 -33.71 15.63 -6.69
C TYR A 223 -34.06 14.16 -6.35
N SER A 224 -33.16 13.44 -5.67
CA SER A 224 -33.36 12.05 -5.25
C SER A 224 -33.60 11.95 -3.74
N PHE A 225 -34.50 11.05 -3.31
CA PHE A 225 -34.72 10.75 -1.89
C PHE A 225 -33.57 9.88 -1.34
N ASN A 226 -32.39 10.50 -1.19
CA ASN A 226 -31.14 9.83 -0.83
C ASN A 226 -30.75 10.00 0.64
N ASP A 227 -31.60 10.59 1.48
CA ASP A 227 -31.32 10.74 2.92
C ASP A 227 -30.87 9.42 3.61
N PRO A 228 -31.42 8.23 3.28
CA PRO A 228 -30.94 6.98 3.85
C PRO A 228 -29.52 6.62 3.42
N THR A 229 -29.14 6.91 2.16
CA THR A 229 -27.79 6.60 1.66
C THR A 229 -26.77 7.60 2.20
N THR A 230 -27.10 8.89 2.26
CA THR A 230 -26.24 9.91 2.87
C THR A 230 -25.83 9.55 4.30
N LYS A 231 -26.75 8.99 5.09
CA LYS A 231 -26.49 8.62 6.49
C LYS A 231 -25.77 7.28 6.63
N ASN A 232 -26.16 6.28 5.84
CA ASN A 232 -25.82 4.89 6.12
C ASN A 232 -24.89 4.22 5.10
N TYR A 233 -24.68 4.79 3.91
CA TYR A 233 -24.01 4.10 2.81
C TYR A 233 -22.61 3.60 3.18
N PHE A 234 -21.80 4.44 3.84
CA PHE A 234 -20.46 4.05 4.24
C PHE A 234 -20.42 3.19 5.52
N TRP A 235 -21.40 3.34 6.40
CA TRP A 235 -21.33 2.82 7.78
C TRP A 235 -22.11 1.53 8.02
N HIS A 236 -23.25 1.37 7.34
CA HIS A 236 -24.19 0.32 7.67
C HIS A 236 -23.83 -1.00 6.97
N PRO A 237 -23.84 -2.15 7.69
CA PRO A 237 -23.46 -3.46 7.15
C PRO A 237 -24.15 -3.87 5.83
N ALA A 238 -25.38 -3.39 5.61
CA ALA A 238 -26.12 -3.67 4.38
C ALA A 238 -25.45 -3.14 3.09
N PHE A 239 -24.52 -2.20 3.21
CA PHE A 239 -23.79 -1.60 2.09
C PHE A 239 -22.33 -2.07 2.00
N ASP A 240 -21.94 -3.09 2.76
CA ASP A 240 -20.55 -3.54 2.88
C ASP A 240 -19.93 -3.96 1.55
N ASP A 241 -20.69 -4.67 0.73
CA ASP A 241 -20.26 -5.18 -0.59
C ASP A 241 -20.57 -4.21 -1.74
N TYR A 242 -21.06 -3.00 -1.44
CA TYR A 242 -21.32 -1.97 -2.45
C TYR A 242 -20.04 -1.19 -2.72
N PRO A 243 -19.86 -0.64 -3.94
CA PRO A 243 -18.68 0.14 -4.28
C PRO A 243 -18.54 1.36 -3.38
N ILE A 244 -17.31 1.75 -3.06
CA ILE A 244 -17.06 3.00 -2.33
C ILE A 244 -17.44 4.21 -3.21
N VAL A 245 -18.13 5.18 -2.60
CA VAL A 245 -18.55 6.43 -3.24
C VAL A 245 -18.12 7.61 -2.37
N GLY A 246 -17.92 8.79 -2.98
CA GLY A 246 -17.51 10.00 -2.27
C GLY A 246 -15.99 10.11 -2.07
N ILE A 247 -15.18 9.41 -2.87
CA ILE A 247 -13.72 9.54 -2.84
C ILE A 247 -13.18 10.25 -4.09
N ASN A 248 -12.11 11.02 -3.90
CA ASN A 248 -11.39 11.67 -5.00
C ASN A 248 -10.13 10.88 -5.42
N TRP A 249 -9.51 11.32 -6.52
CA TRP A 249 -8.32 10.66 -7.08
C TRP A 249 -7.13 10.59 -6.09
N LYS A 250 -6.93 11.62 -5.25
CA LYS A 250 -5.84 11.62 -4.25
C LYS A 250 -6.09 10.57 -3.18
N GLN A 251 -7.33 10.43 -2.72
CA GLN A 251 -7.74 9.43 -1.73
C GLN A 251 -7.61 8.00 -2.29
N ALA A 252 -8.02 7.77 -3.54
CA ALA A 252 -7.85 6.49 -4.21
C ALA A 252 -6.36 6.13 -4.39
N THR A 253 -5.52 7.09 -4.74
CA THR A 253 -4.06 6.90 -4.84
C THR A 253 -3.43 6.59 -3.48
N ALA A 254 -3.87 7.28 -2.42
CA ALA A 254 -3.47 6.99 -1.04
C ALA A 254 -3.85 5.57 -0.61
N PHE A 255 -5.05 5.09 -0.97
CA PHE A 255 -5.49 3.72 -0.73
C PHE A 255 -4.59 2.70 -1.44
N ALA A 256 -4.27 2.92 -2.72
CA ALA A 256 -3.39 2.03 -3.49
C ALA A 256 -1.97 1.98 -2.90
N HIS A 257 -1.45 3.12 -2.45
CA HIS A 257 -0.18 3.18 -1.71
C HIS A 257 -0.25 2.40 -0.38
N TRP A 258 -1.32 2.57 0.39
CA TRP A 258 -1.53 1.82 1.63
C TRP A 258 -1.62 0.31 1.40
N ARG A 259 -2.37 -0.15 0.39
CA ARG A 259 -2.48 -1.56 0.00
C ARG A 259 -1.11 -2.14 -0.36
N THR A 260 -0.31 -1.38 -1.12
CA THR A 260 1.09 -1.72 -1.43
C THR A 260 1.92 -1.86 -0.17
N LYS A 261 1.85 -0.89 0.73
CA LYS A 261 2.58 -0.91 2.00
C LYS A 261 2.19 -2.12 2.84
N MET A 262 0.91 -2.44 2.94
CA MET A 262 0.39 -3.57 3.70
C MET A 262 0.93 -4.89 3.15
N MET A 263 0.73 -5.15 1.85
CA MET A 263 1.17 -6.38 1.19
C MET A 263 2.69 -6.55 1.26
N ASN A 264 3.45 -5.54 0.87
CA ASN A 264 4.90 -5.63 0.86
C ASN A 264 5.50 -5.69 2.28
N SER A 265 4.83 -5.14 3.29
CA SER A 265 5.25 -5.34 4.69
C SER A 265 5.08 -6.78 5.14
N PHE A 266 3.98 -7.43 4.74
CA PHE A 266 3.76 -8.84 5.00
C PHE A 266 4.81 -9.71 4.26
N LEU A 267 5.01 -9.50 2.96
CA LEU A 267 5.98 -10.26 2.17
C LEU A 267 7.41 -10.15 2.73
N ARG A 268 7.82 -8.94 3.15
CA ARG A 268 9.11 -8.74 3.85
C ARG A 268 9.21 -9.54 5.14
N LYS A 269 8.14 -9.58 5.94
CA LYS A 269 8.08 -10.33 7.21
C LYS A 269 8.29 -11.84 6.98
N ILE A 270 7.71 -12.38 5.91
CA ILE A 270 7.88 -13.80 5.53
C ILE A 270 9.09 -14.05 4.62
N LYS A 271 9.96 -13.04 4.41
CA LYS A 271 11.18 -13.10 3.58
C LYS A 271 10.92 -13.47 2.11
N GLN A 272 9.76 -13.12 1.59
CA GLN A 272 9.44 -13.24 0.17
C GLN A 272 9.76 -11.94 -0.59
N PRO A 273 10.00 -12.01 -1.90
CA PRO A 273 10.18 -10.81 -2.71
C PRO A 273 8.90 -9.96 -2.70
N THR A 274 9.06 -8.65 -2.80
CA THR A 274 7.95 -7.70 -2.82
C THR A 274 7.24 -7.71 -4.17
N LEU A 275 5.94 -7.42 -4.16
CA LEU A 275 5.15 -7.18 -5.36
C LEU A 275 5.36 -5.74 -5.88
N PRO A 276 5.12 -5.50 -7.18
CA PRO A 276 4.97 -4.15 -7.72
C PRO A 276 3.91 -3.34 -6.97
N GLU A 277 3.99 -2.02 -7.10
CA GLU A 277 3.03 -1.12 -6.44
C GLU A 277 1.63 -1.26 -7.06
N PHE A 278 0.62 -1.38 -6.20
CA PHE A 278 -0.76 -1.20 -6.62
C PHE A 278 -0.96 0.25 -7.00
N ARG A 279 -1.59 0.48 -8.15
CA ARG A 279 -1.92 1.81 -8.66
C ARG A 279 -3.25 1.76 -9.40
N LEU A 280 -3.82 2.92 -9.64
CA LEU A 280 -4.95 3.04 -10.56
C LEU A 280 -4.51 2.63 -11.97
N PRO A 281 -5.38 1.94 -12.73
CA PRO A 281 -5.10 1.61 -14.12
C PRO A 281 -5.00 2.90 -14.94
N THR A 282 -4.16 2.85 -15.98
CA THR A 282 -4.20 3.87 -17.02
C THR A 282 -5.49 3.74 -17.82
N GLU A 283 -5.91 4.80 -18.51
CA GLU A 283 -7.07 4.77 -19.40
C GLU A 283 -6.98 3.61 -20.40
N SER A 284 -5.80 3.43 -21.01
CA SER A 284 -5.54 2.35 -21.96
C SER A 284 -5.69 0.95 -21.35
N GLU A 285 -5.22 0.74 -20.12
CA GLU A 285 -5.33 -0.53 -19.40
C GLU A 285 -6.78 -0.83 -19.00
N TRP A 286 -7.50 0.20 -18.54
CA TRP A 286 -8.90 0.07 -18.15
C TRP A 286 -9.77 -0.28 -19.35
N GLU A 287 -9.62 0.43 -20.47
CA GLU A 287 -10.40 0.15 -21.68
C GLU A 287 -10.06 -1.24 -22.26
N TYR A 288 -8.78 -1.62 -22.25
CA TYR A 288 -8.36 -2.95 -22.69
C TYR A 288 -9.01 -4.07 -21.86
N ALA A 289 -8.97 -3.94 -20.54
CA ALA A 289 -9.57 -4.92 -19.65
C ALA A 289 -11.10 -4.95 -19.76
N SER A 290 -11.74 -3.79 -19.90
CA SER A 290 -13.19 -3.66 -20.02
C SER A 290 -13.74 -4.23 -21.34
N ARG A 291 -12.92 -4.24 -22.40
CA ARG A 291 -13.27 -4.89 -23.69
C ARG A 291 -13.33 -6.42 -23.59
N GLY A 292 -12.76 -7.03 -22.55
CA GLY A 292 -12.88 -8.48 -22.32
C GLY A 292 -12.35 -9.36 -23.45
N GLY A 293 -11.39 -8.86 -24.24
CA GLY A 293 -10.85 -9.57 -25.42
C GLY A 293 -11.73 -9.50 -26.67
N LEU A 294 -12.73 -8.63 -26.71
CA LEU A 294 -13.52 -8.35 -27.91
C LEU A 294 -12.85 -7.24 -28.73
N ASP A 295 -12.38 -7.57 -29.93
CA ASP A 295 -11.65 -6.65 -30.82
C ASP A 295 -12.52 -5.53 -31.42
N ALA A 296 -13.85 -5.69 -31.41
CA ALA A 296 -14.83 -4.69 -31.83
C ALA A 296 -16.24 -5.10 -31.34
N SER A 297 -16.90 -4.23 -30.59
CA SER A 297 -18.35 -4.26 -30.37
C SER A 297 -18.86 -2.82 -30.36
#